data_AF-A0A429WSB8-F1
#
_entry.id   AF-A0A429WSB8-F1
#
_cell.length_a   1.000
_cell.length_b   1.000
_cell.length_c   1.000
_cell.angle_alpha   90.00
_cell.angle_beta   90.00
_cell.angle_gamma   90.00
#
_symmetry.space_group_name_H-M   'P 1'
#
loop_
_entity.id
_entity.type
_entity.pdbx_description
1 polymer ?
#
loop_
_entity_poly.entity_id
_entity_poly.type
_entity_poly.pdbx_seq_one_letter_code
_entity_poly.pdbx_strand_id
1 'polypeptide(L)'
;MAGQQQTSSRGDTSLEQTLEKTEAVAADVQRASDNLAVVNTVLEQGLPEEVQVGDVAQAIEHTSQLEEKLAKSAETLAEVNAALSEEIEKRLEATAERDESQAEAEKLKARIRAGASD
;
A
#
# COMPACT_ATOMS: atom_id res chain seq x y z
N MET A 1 17.16 -33.48 -15.44
CA MET A 1 17.84 -32.41 -14.67
C MET A 1 16.76 -31.43 -14.22
N ALA A 2 16.10 -31.70 -13.10
CA ALA A 2 15.05 -30.84 -12.57
C ALA A 2 15.69 -29.78 -11.67
N GLY A 3 15.94 -28.60 -12.24
CA GLY A 3 16.47 -27.44 -11.53
C GLY A 3 15.35 -26.77 -10.74
N GLN A 4 15.37 -27.05 -9.43
CA GLN A 4 14.92 -26.25 -8.29
C GLN A 4 14.10 -24.97 -8.58
N GLN A 5 12.83 -25.05 -8.20
CA GLN A 5 12.10 -24.08 -7.37
C GLN A 5 12.81 -22.72 -7.17
N GLN A 6 12.58 -21.79 -8.11
CA GLN A 6 12.93 -20.39 -7.95
C GLN A 6 11.73 -19.54 -8.34
N THR A 7 10.60 -19.76 -7.65
CA THR A 7 9.37 -18.97 -7.86
C THR A 7 8.85 -18.32 -6.59
N SER A 8 9.36 -18.66 -5.40
CA SER A 8 8.81 -18.14 -4.14
C SER A 8 9.25 -16.72 -3.78
N SER A 9 10.48 -16.27 -4.09
CA SER A 9 10.93 -14.94 -3.65
C SER A 9 10.64 -13.77 -4.61
N ARG A 10 10.15 -14.07 -5.83
CA ARG A 10 9.94 -13.03 -6.86
C ARG A 10 8.61 -12.29 -6.68
N GLY A 11 7.65 -12.91 -5.99
CA GLY A 11 6.36 -12.33 -5.67
C GLY A 11 6.43 -11.35 -4.51
N ASP A 12 7.12 -11.73 -3.42
CA ASP A 12 7.24 -10.93 -2.19
C ASP A 12 7.97 -9.61 -2.48
N THR A 13 9.15 -9.68 -3.09
CA THR A 13 9.93 -8.49 -3.47
C THR A 13 9.18 -7.52 -4.40
N SER A 14 8.25 -8.01 -5.22
CA SER A 14 7.42 -7.16 -6.08
C SER A 14 6.27 -6.50 -5.32
N LEU A 15 5.73 -7.16 -4.28
CA LEU A 15 4.67 -6.61 -3.44
C LEU A 15 5.22 -5.62 -2.42
N GLU A 16 6.37 -5.90 -1.81
CA GLU A 16 7.06 -4.92 -0.94
C GLU A 16 7.43 -3.65 -1.70
N GLN A 17 7.96 -3.77 -2.92
CA GLN A 17 8.21 -2.60 -3.78
C GLN A 17 6.93 -1.86 -4.18
N THR A 18 5.82 -2.58 -4.29
CA THR A 18 4.52 -1.96 -4.56
C THR A 18 4.04 -1.19 -3.33
N LEU A 19 4.17 -1.77 -2.13
CA LEU A 19 3.85 -1.12 -0.87
C LEU A 19 4.68 0.15 -0.64
N GLU A 20 6.00 0.10 -0.81
CA GLU A 20 6.85 1.30 -0.69
C GLU A 20 6.41 2.42 -1.64
N LYS A 21 6.05 2.08 -2.88
CA LYS A 21 5.58 3.05 -3.86
C LYS A 21 4.22 3.63 -3.47
N THR A 22 3.29 2.81 -3.01
CA THR A 22 1.95 3.27 -2.63
C THR A 22 1.98 4.07 -1.32
N GLU A 23 2.91 3.78 -0.40
CA GLU A 23 3.19 4.62 0.77
C GLU A 23 3.77 5.99 0.38
N ALA A 24 4.73 6.02 -0.54
CA ALA A 24 5.30 7.27 -1.03
C ALA A 24 4.22 8.16 -1.70
N VAL A 25 3.36 7.56 -2.54
CA VAL A 25 2.25 8.27 -3.18
C VAL A 25 1.24 8.76 -2.14
N ALA A 26 0.90 7.96 -1.13
CA ALA A 26 0.02 8.38 -0.05
C ALA A 26 0.57 9.61 0.70
N ALA A 27 1.87 9.59 1.01
CA ALA A 27 2.54 10.71 1.68
C ALA A 27 2.56 11.98 0.81
N ASP A 28 2.81 11.85 -0.48
CA ASP A 28 2.79 12.97 -1.42
C ASP A 28 1.39 13.56 -1.57
N VAL A 29 0.35 12.72 -1.65
CA VAL A 29 -1.05 13.14 -1.71
C VAL A 29 -1.47 13.85 -0.43
N GLN A 30 -1.09 13.33 0.74
CA GLN A 30 -1.37 13.97 2.03
C GLN A 30 -0.70 15.35 2.11
N ARG A 31 0.59 15.45 1.77
CA ARG A 31 1.32 16.72 1.74
C ARG A 31 0.69 17.73 0.78
N ALA A 32 0.24 17.28 -0.39
CA ALA A 32 -0.46 18.13 -1.34
C ALA A 32 -1.80 18.64 -0.78
N SER A 33 -2.52 17.78 -0.04
CA SER A 33 -3.75 18.16 0.68
C SER A 33 -3.48 19.21 1.75
N ASP A 34 -2.48 19.00 2.61
CA ASP A 34 -2.13 19.93 3.67
C ASP A 34 -1.73 21.31 3.11
N ASN A 35 -0.93 21.32 2.02
CA ASN A 35 -0.55 22.55 1.35
C ASN A 35 -1.76 23.27 0.73
N LEU A 36 -2.68 22.52 0.12
CA LEU A 36 -3.89 23.09 -0.47
C LEU A 36 -4.80 23.70 0.59
N ALA A 37 -4.94 23.05 1.75
CA ALA A 37 -5.70 23.55 2.89
C ALA A 37 -5.18 24.90 3.40
N VAL A 38 -3.85 25.02 3.51
CA VAL A 38 -3.21 26.29 3.90
C VAL A 38 -3.46 27.39 2.86
N VAL A 39 -3.30 27.07 1.57
CA VAL A 39 -3.54 28.04 0.49
C VAL A 39 -5.00 28.48 0.47
N ASN A 40 -5.93 27.53 0.60
CA ASN A 40 -7.36 27.80 0.61
C ASN A 40 -7.75 28.71 1.78
N THR A 41 -7.26 28.40 2.98
CA THR A 41 -7.45 29.23 4.17
C THR A 41 -6.93 30.66 3.97
N VAL A 42 -5.78 30.82 3.31
CA VAL A 42 -5.21 32.14 3.01
C VAL A 42 -6.04 32.88 1.96
N LEU A 43 -6.63 32.19 0.97
CA LEU A 43 -7.51 32.81 -0.01
C LEU A 43 -8.84 33.26 0.62
N GLU A 44 -9.42 32.43 1.50
CA GLU A 44 -10.66 32.75 2.23
C GLU A 44 -10.48 33.91 3.22
N GLN A 45 -9.35 33.97 3.94
CA GLN A 45 -9.14 34.95 5.02
C GLN A 45 -8.32 36.17 4.59
N GLY A 46 -7.50 36.03 3.55
CA GLY A 46 -6.54 37.05 3.11
C GLY A 46 -7.08 37.98 2.02
N LEU A 47 -8.19 37.61 1.36
CA LEU A 47 -8.82 38.46 0.36
C LEU A 47 -9.97 39.28 0.99
N PRO A 48 -10.11 40.58 0.68
CA PRO A 48 -11.29 41.34 1.08
C PRO A 48 -12.57 40.76 0.50
N GLU A 49 -13.70 40.86 1.21
CA GLU A 49 -15.01 40.35 0.74
C GLU A 49 -15.41 40.94 -0.61
N GLU A 50 -15.01 42.17 -0.91
CA GLU A 50 -15.29 42.81 -2.21
C GLU A 50 -14.58 42.13 -3.40
N VAL A 51 -13.52 41.37 -3.13
CA VAL A 51 -12.72 40.62 -4.12
C VAL A 51 -13.15 39.15 -4.17
N GLN A 52 -13.77 38.64 -3.11
CA GLN A 52 -14.29 37.27 -3.01
C GLN A 52 -15.67 37.12 -3.68
N VAL A 53 -15.81 37.61 -4.91
CA VAL A 53 -17.06 37.52 -5.68
C VAL A 53 -16.80 36.98 -7.08
N GLY A 54 -17.82 36.41 -7.70
CA GLY A 54 -17.73 35.87 -9.07
C GLY A 54 -16.71 34.75 -9.20
N ASP A 55 -15.78 34.89 -10.14
CA ASP A 55 -14.79 33.85 -10.48
C ASP A 55 -13.86 33.50 -9.31
N VAL A 56 -13.55 34.47 -8.44
CA VAL A 56 -12.70 34.24 -7.24
C VAL A 56 -13.43 33.36 -6.23
N ALA A 57 -14.72 33.62 -5.98
CA ALA A 57 -15.54 32.80 -5.09
C ALA A 57 -15.70 31.37 -5.63
N GLN A 58 -15.89 31.22 -6.95
CA GLN A 58 -15.90 29.89 -7.57
C GLN A 58 -14.56 29.17 -7.44
N ALA A 59 -13.43 29.86 -7.62
CA ALA A 59 -12.11 29.28 -7.48
C ALA A 59 -11.83 28.81 -6.05
N ILE A 60 -12.27 29.57 -5.04
CA ILE A 60 -12.18 29.18 -3.62
C ILE A 60 -13.02 27.93 -3.37
N GLU A 61 -14.30 27.92 -3.78
CA GLU A 61 -15.18 26.75 -3.63
C GLU A 61 -14.63 25.50 -4.33
N HIS A 62 -14.11 25.65 -5.56
CA HIS A 62 -13.45 24.56 -6.27
C HIS A 62 -12.22 24.03 -5.55
N THR A 63 -11.46 24.92 -4.90
CA THR A 63 -10.28 24.56 -4.11
C THR A 63 -10.68 23.75 -2.88
N SER A 64 -11.71 24.18 -2.14
CA SER A 64 -12.29 23.43 -1.02
C SER A 64 -12.75 22.03 -1.42
N GLN A 65 -13.40 21.90 -2.57
CA GLN A 65 -13.82 20.57 -3.09
C GLN A 65 -12.64 19.68 -3.50
N LEU A 66 -11.56 20.27 -4.03
CA LEU A 66 -10.34 19.51 -4.33
C LEU A 66 -9.66 19.04 -3.05
N GLU A 67 -9.60 19.88 -2.03
CA GLU A 67 -9.04 19.55 -0.72
C GLU A 67 -9.76 18.35 -0.10
N GLU A 68 -11.09 18.36 -0.07
CA GLU A 68 -11.86 17.24 0.47
C GLU A 68 -11.61 15.94 -0.30
N LYS A 69 -11.54 16.00 -1.64
CA LYS A 69 -11.23 14.83 -2.47
C LYS A 69 -9.82 14.32 -2.24
N LEU A 70 -8.86 15.21 -2.06
CA LEU A 70 -7.46 14.86 -1.87
C LEU A 70 -7.24 14.23 -0.49
N ALA A 71 -7.88 14.77 0.55
CA ALA A 71 -7.90 14.17 1.88
C ALA A 71 -8.50 12.75 1.87
N LYS A 72 -9.68 12.56 1.22
CA LYS A 72 -10.27 11.21 1.06
C LYS A 72 -9.39 10.26 0.27
N SER A 73 -8.67 10.77 -0.74
CA SER A 73 -7.74 9.96 -1.52
C SER A 73 -6.54 9.51 -0.69
N ALA A 74 -6.01 10.38 0.17
CA ALA A 74 -4.94 10.03 1.11
C ALA A 74 -5.40 8.96 2.11
N GLU A 75 -6.60 9.12 2.68
CA GLU A 75 -7.21 8.13 3.59
C GLU A 75 -7.37 6.77 2.90
N THR A 76 -7.96 6.75 1.70
CA THR A 76 -8.14 5.51 0.93
C THR A 76 -6.81 4.84 0.61
N LEU A 77 -5.78 5.62 0.24
CA LEU A 77 -4.44 5.08 -0.01
C LEU A 77 -3.82 4.48 1.26
N ALA A 78 -4.02 5.11 2.42
CA ALA A 78 -3.55 4.58 3.69
C ALA A 78 -4.23 3.24 4.03
N GLU A 79 -5.54 3.12 3.82
CA GLU A 79 -6.27 1.86 4.01
C GLU A 79 -5.75 0.75 3.08
N VAL A 80 -5.52 1.07 1.81
CA VAL A 80 -4.98 0.11 0.83
C VAL A 80 -3.57 -0.34 1.22
N ASN A 81 -2.71 0.57 1.69
CA ASN A 81 -1.37 0.23 2.15
C ASN A 81 -1.41 -0.71 3.37
N ALA A 82 -2.31 -0.44 4.32
CA ALA A 82 -2.51 -1.32 5.48
C ALA A 82 -2.95 -2.72 5.06
N ALA A 83 -3.94 -2.82 4.16
CA ALA A 83 -4.41 -4.10 3.64
C ALA A 83 -3.34 -4.86 2.84
N LEU A 84 -2.53 -4.15 2.05
CA LEU A 84 -1.42 -4.74 1.29
C LEU A 84 -0.33 -5.28 2.23
N SER A 85 0.00 -4.54 3.29
CA SER A 85 0.96 -4.97 4.31
C SER A 85 0.51 -6.25 5.01
N GLU A 86 -0.76 -6.33 5.41
CA GLU A 86 -1.35 -7.52 6.05
C GLU A 86 -1.33 -8.74 5.11
N GLU A 87 -1.61 -8.55 3.82
CA GLU A 87 -1.56 -9.64 2.84
C GLU A 87 -0.13 -10.14 2.60
N ILE A 88 0.88 -9.25 2.60
CA ILE A 88 2.28 -9.64 2.50
C ILE A 88 2.67 -10.49 3.71
N GLU A 89 2.33 -10.06 4.93
CA GLU A 89 2.62 -10.80 6.16
C GLU A 89 1.98 -12.21 6.14
N LYS A 90 0.70 -12.30 5.80
CA LYS A 90 -0.01 -13.59 5.65
C LYS A 90 0.66 -14.52 4.64
N ARG A 91 1.18 -13.99 3.53
CA ARG A 91 1.88 -14.80 2.52
C ARG A 91 3.21 -15.32 3.01
N LEU A 92 3.95 -14.52 3.77
CA LEU A 92 5.20 -14.94 4.39
C LEU A 92 4.97 -16.07 5.40
N GLU A 93 3.96 -15.92 6.25
CA GLU A 93 3.56 -16.97 7.22
C GLU A 93 3.15 -18.26 6.51
N ALA A 94 2.23 -18.18 5.54
CA ALA A 94 1.77 -19.35 4.79
C ALA A 94 2.91 -20.05 4.01
N THR A 95 3.88 -19.27 3.50
CA THR A 95 5.05 -19.82 2.82
C THR A 95 5.97 -20.55 3.80
N ALA A 96 6.18 -20.00 5.00
CA ALA A 96 6.96 -20.64 6.05
C ALA A 96 6.32 -21.96 6.51
N GLU A 97 5.01 -21.97 6.80
CA GLU A 97 4.27 -23.17 7.19
C GLU A 97 4.32 -24.26 6.11
N ARG A 98 4.19 -23.85 4.84
CA ARG A 98 4.30 -24.77 3.70
C ARG A 98 5.69 -25.39 3.62
N ASP A 99 6.73 -24.58 3.77
CA ASP A 99 8.11 -25.04 3.67
C ASP A 99 8.48 -26.01 4.81
N GLU A 100 8.01 -25.73 6.04
CA GLU A 100 8.13 -26.64 7.18
C GLU A 100 7.39 -27.96 6.91
N SER A 101 6.12 -27.89 6.51
CA SER A 101 5.30 -29.08 6.19
C SER A 101 5.92 -29.93 5.09
N GLN A 102 6.50 -29.29 4.06
CA GLN A 102 7.16 -29.99 2.96
C GLN A 102 8.46 -30.66 3.42
N ALA A 103 9.23 -30.03 4.30
CA ALA A 103 10.44 -30.62 4.87
C ALA A 103 10.12 -31.85 5.75
N GLU A 104 9.06 -31.78 6.57
CA GLU A 104 8.60 -32.92 7.35
C GLU A 104 8.10 -34.07 6.48
N ALA A 105 7.32 -33.77 5.44
CA ALA A 105 6.83 -34.76 4.49
C ALA A 105 7.98 -35.49 3.76
N GLU A 106 9.00 -34.75 3.32
CA GLU A 106 10.19 -35.35 2.69
C GLU A 106 10.99 -36.21 3.67
N LYS A 107 11.13 -35.77 4.93
CA LYS A 107 11.78 -36.56 5.98
C LYS A 107 11.02 -37.86 6.25
N LEU A 108 9.68 -37.82 6.30
CA LEU A 108 8.85 -39.00 6.48
C LEU A 108 8.96 -39.97 5.30
N LYS A 109 8.89 -39.46 4.06
CA LYS A 109 9.09 -40.27 2.84
C LYS A 109 10.46 -40.95 2.82
N ALA A 110 11.51 -40.23 3.21
CA ALA A 110 12.86 -40.79 3.30
C ALA A 110 12.95 -41.93 4.31
N ARG A 111 12.32 -41.80 5.49
CA ARG A 111 12.25 -42.87 6.50
C ARG A 111 11.49 -44.09 6.01
N ILE A 112 10.34 -43.90 5.34
CA ILE A 112 9.56 -45.00 4.76
C ILE A 112 10.38 -45.75 3.70
N ARG A 113 11.08 -45.02 2.82
CA ARG A 113 11.93 -45.62 1.79
C ARG A 113 13.09 -46.42 2.39
N ALA A 114 13.71 -45.91 3.46
CA ALA A 114 14.80 -46.60 4.16
C ALA A 114 14.32 -47.88 4.86
N GLY A 115 13.13 -47.86 5.48
CA GLY A 115 12.55 -49.03 6.15
C GLY A 115 11.95 -50.09 5.22
N ALA A 116 11.72 -49.78 3.94
CA ALA A 116 11.24 -50.73 2.94
C ALA A 116 12.37 -51.48 2.19
N SER A 117 13.63 -51.21 2.52
CA SER A 117 14.82 -51.81 1.90
C SER A 117 15.50 -52.86 2.78
N ASP A 118 14.85 -53.28 3.87
CA ASP A 118 15.26 -54.31 4.84
C ASP A 118 14.23 -55.45 4.81
#